data_AF-C2L076-F1
#
_entry.id   AF-C2L076-F1
#
_cell.length_a   1.000
_cell.length_b   1.000
_cell.length_c   1.000
_cell.angle_alpha   90.00
_cell.angle_beta   90.00
_cell.angle_gamma   90.00
#
_symmetry.space_group_name_H-M   'P 1'
#
loop_
_entity.id
_entity.type
_entity.pdbx_description
1 polymer ?
#
loop_
_entity_poly.entity_id
_entity_poly.type
_entity_poly.pdbx_seq_one_letter_code
_entity_poly.pdbx_strand_id
1 'polypeptide(L)'
;MFITVCKEEVKLMKHFSWILRIFHIFVLYTWIAFILLLPASSIFSLQLYVLLNILFALVFTGLLITQIVEAFKIFKREDSEQCIKAFLFFKYSSLPTVLILLAIFLVVLLGGIGLSFVLLVLPATLFIAPFFFALSLVVAPLFLGMSFMAGLAGLSYAICLILLSRKQKGWKVGQCILHFIFQSIPGFDILDGLYITLRYWNRGKILSIITAISVILGLTFILFMRS
;
A
#
# COMPACT_ATOMS: atom_id res chain seq x y z
N MET A 1 34.94 23.70 7.90
CA MET A 1 34.83 23.22 6.51
C MET A 1 34.40 21.74 6.43
N PHE A 2 35.02 20.82 7.17
CA PHE A 2 34.58 19.40 7.20
C PHE A 2 33.14 19.18 7.72
N ILE A 3 32.75 19.92 8.77
CA ILE A 3 31.39 19.81 9.35
C ILE A 3 30.32 20.35 8.37
N THR A 4 30.63 21.39 7.61
CA THR A 4 29.73 21.96 6.60
C THR A 4 29.58 21.05 5.38
N VAL A 5 30.67 20.47 4.88
CA VAL A 5 30.64 19.48 3.79
C VAL A 5 29.87 18.22 4.22
N CYS A 6 30.11 17.71 5.43
CA CYS A 6 29.38 16.55 5.94
C CYS A 6 27.89 16.84 6.12
N LYS A 7 27.52 18.08 6.49
CA LYS A 7 26.12 18.51 6.62
C LYS A 7 25.43 18.67 5.25
N GLU A 8 26.15 19.11 4.22
CA GLU A 8 25.65 19.17 2.84
C GLU A 8 25.48 17.79 2.22
N GLU A 9 26.46 16.90 2.39
CA GLU A 9 26.39 15.49 1.97
C GLU A 9 25.20 14.76 2.63
N VAL A 10 24.97 14.97 3.93
CA VAL A 10 23.80 14.41 4.63
C VAL A 10 22.49 15.01 4.11
N LYS A 11 22.46 16.30 3.77
CA LYS A 11 21.27 16.97 3.22
C LYS A 11 20.96 16.48 1.80
N LEU A 12 21.98 16.29 0.97
CA LEU A 12 21.88 15.75 -0.39
C LEU A 12 21.40 14.29 -0.36
N MET A 13 21.97 13.45 0.52
CA MET A 13 21.51 12.08 0.74
C MET A 13 20.05 12.03 1.22
N LYS A 14 19.64 12.95 2.11
CA LYS A 14 18.24 13.05 2.57
C LYS A 14 17.29 13.47 1.45
N HIS A 15 17.73 14.37 0.56
CA HIS A 15 16.94 14.84 -0.57
C HIS A 15 16.77 13.76 -1.65
N PHE A 16 17.85 13.04 -1.98
CA PHE A 16 17.83 11.92 -2.91
C PHE A 16 16.90 10.79 -2.44
N SER A 17 16.98 10.44 -1.14
CA SER A 17 16.07 9.48 -0.51
C SER A 17 14.60 9.91 -0.60
N TRP A 18 14.32 11.22 -0.51
CA TRP A 18 12.97 11.77 -0.67
C TRP A 18 12.44 11.72 -2.10
N ILE A 19 13.28 12.06 -3.08
CA ILE A 19 12.95 11.97 -4.51
C ILE A 19 12.61 10.54 -4.89
N LEU A 20 13.39 9.55 -4.43
CA LEU A 20 13.14 8.14 -4.70
C LEU A 20 11.77 7.66 -4.19
N ARG A 21 11.32 8.20 -3.04
CA ARG A 21 10.00 7.88 -2.46
C ARG A 21 8.86 8.43 -3.31
N ILE A 22 8.97 9.70 -3.69
CA ILE A 22 8.00 10.36 -4.57
C ILE A 22 7.94 9.62 -5.91
N PHE A 23 9.09 9.29 -6.48
CA PHE A 23 9.17 8.56 -7.74
C PHE A 23 8.55 7.15 -7.65
N HIS A 24 8.78 6.42 -6.55
CA HIS A 24 8.15 5.12 -6.34
C HIS A 24 6.62 5.20 -6.31
N ILE A 25 6.07 6.18 -5.59
CA ILE A 25 4.64 6.44 -5.56
C ILE A 25 4.13 6.81 -6.95
N PHE A 26 4.82 7.71 -7.65
CA PHE A 26 4.42 8.13 -9.00
C PHE A 26 4.34 6.93 -9.95
N VAL A 27 5.37 6.08 -9.98
CA VAL A 27 5.39 4.86 -10.80
C VAL A 27 4.25 3.91 -10.43
N LEU A 28 3.96 3.74 -9.13
CA LEU A 28 2.85 2.91 -8.67
C LEU A 28 1.49 3.45 -9.13
N TYR A 29 1.23 4.75 -9.02
CA TYR A 29 -0.01 5.37 -9.50
C TYR A 29 -0.13 5.29 -11.02
N THR A 30 0.96 5.57 -11.75
CA THR A 30 0.98 5.45 -13.21
C THR A 30 0.71 4.01 -13.65
N TRP A 31 1.31 3.02 -12.98
CA TRP A 31 1.11 1.62 -13.34
C TRP A 31 -0.32 1.15 -13.07
N ILE A 32 -0.93 1.58 -11.97
CA ILE A 32 -2.33 1.24 -11.67
C ILE A 32 -3.29 1.92 -12.63
N ALA A 33 -3.08 3.21 -12.92
CA ALA A 33 -3.84 3.92 -13.94
C ALA A 33 -3.69 3.22 -15.31
N PHE A 34 -2.49 2.75 -15.63
CA PHE A 34 -2.22 2.00 -16.85
C PHE A 34 -3.02 0.67 -16.89
N ILE A 35 -3.03 -0.10 -15.80
CA ILE A 35 -3.80 -1.35 -15.69
C ILE A 35 -5.31 -1.11 -15.76
N LEU A 36 -5.83 -0.02 -15.19
CA LEU A 36 -7.27 0.24 -15.14
C LEU A 36 -7.82 0.91 -16.40
N LEU A 37 -7.12 1.89 -16.98
CA LEU A 37 -7.65 2.68 -18.10
C LEU A 37 -7.39 2.06 -19.47
N LEU A 38 -6.27 1.36 -19.67
CA LEU A 38 -5.89 0.92 -21.02
C LEU A 38 -6.61 -0.34 -21.54
N PRO A 39 -7.02 -1.33 -20.72
CA PRO A 39 -7.82 -2.44 -21.22
C PRO A 39 -9.15 -2.00 -21.84
N ALA A 40 -9.66 -0.83 -21.44
CA ALA A 40 -10.88 -0.24 -21.98
C ALA A 40 -10.68 0.48 -23.33
N SER A 41 -9.43 0.75 -23.74
CA SER A 41 -9.11 1.42 -24.99
C SER A 41 -8.64 0.42 -26.05
N SER A 42 -9.29 0.40 -27.21
CA SER A 42 -8.97 -0.49 -28.34
C SER A 42 -7.65 -0.16 -29.06
N ILE A 43 -6.82 0.70 -28.47
CA ILE A 43 -5.70 1.39 -29.14
C ILE A 43 -4.40 0.57 -29.08
N PHE A 44 -4.24 -0.32 -28.08
CA PHE A 44 -3.01 -1.07 -27.87
C PHE A 44 -3.12 -2.53 -28.29
N SER A 45 -2.09 -3.04 -28.98
CA SER A 45 -1.94 -4.46 -29.21
C SER A 45 -1.65 -5.19 -27.90
N LEU A 46 -2.23 -6.39 -27.73
CA LEU A 46 -2.09 -7.21 -26.51
C LEU A 46 -0.61 -7.47 -26.16
N GLN A 47 0.25 -7.61 -27.17
CA GLN A 47 1.70 -7.80 -27.00
C GLN A 47 2.39 -6.58 -26.38
N LEU A 48 2.07 -5.36 -26.84
CA LEU A 48 2.61 -4.13 -26.26
C LEU A 48 2.12 -3.90 -24.84
N TYR A 49 0.85 -4.22 -24.56
CA TYR A 49 0.30 -4.15 -23.21
C TYR A 49 1.03 -5.09 -22.23
N VAL A 50 1.26 -6.34 -22.63
CA VAL A 50 2.01 -7.31 -21.81
C VAL A 50 3.46 -6.87 -21.61
N LEU A 51 4.13 -6.42 -22.67
CA LEU A 51 5.52 -5.96 -22.60
C LEU A 51 5.70 -4.76 -21.65
N LEU A 52 4.81 -3.76 -21.75
CA LEU A 52 4.82 -2.60 -20.86
C LEU A 52 4.57 -3.00 -19.40
N ASN A 53 3.65 -3.93 -19.15
CA ASN A 53 3.40 -4.43 -17.80
C ASN A 53 4.62 -5.15 -17.20
N ILE A 54 5.34 -5.95 -17.99
CA ILE A 54 6.59 -6.58 -17.55
C ILE A 54 7.65 -5.53 -17.21
N LEU A 55 7.78 -4.49 -18.04
CA LEU A 55 8.72 -3.39 -17.80
C LEU A 55 8.39 -2.62 -16.52
N PHE A 56 7.11 -2.27 -16.32
CA PHE A 56 6.65 -1.61 -15.10
C PHE A 56 6.89 -2.48 -13.87
N ALA A 57 6.63 -3.79 -13.94
CA ALA A 57 6.91 -4.72 -12.85
C ALA A 57 8.40 -4.75 -12.48
N LEU A 58 9.29 -4.77 -13.48
CA LEU A 58 10.74 -4.78 -13.26
C LEU A 58 11.23 -3.49 -12.59
N VAL A 59 10.77 -2.33 -13.08
CA VAL A 59 11.10 -1.03 -12.48
C VAL A 59 10.55 -0.93 -11.06
N PHE A 60 9.30 -1.36 -10.85
CA PHE A 60 8.66 -1.32 -9.54
C PHE A 60 9.40 -2.19 -8.51
N THR A 61 9.76 -3.43 -8.86
CA THR A 61 10.54 -4.32 -8.00
C THR A 61 11.92 -3.74 -7.67
N GLY A 62 12.62 -3.14 -8.65
CA GLY A 62 13.89 -2.45 -8.41
C GLY A 62 13.76 -1.30 -7.40
N LEU A 63 12.69 -0.50 -7.53
CA LEU A 63 12.39 0.57 -6.58
C LEU A 63 12.03 0.02 -5.19
N LEU A 64 11.26 -1.08 -5.10
CA LEU A 64 10.95 -1.73 -3.82
C LEU A 64 12.21 -2.17 -3.08
N ILE A 65 13.12 -2.86 -3.77
CA ILE A 65 14.39 -3.32 -3.19
C ILE A 65 15.19 -2.12 -2.68
N THR A 66 15.27 -1.05 -3.49
CA THR A 66 16.00 0.17 -3.09
C THR A 66 15.39 0.82 -1.85
N GLN A 67 14.05 0.86 -1.75
CA GLN A 67 13.35 1.40 -0.58
C GLN A 67 13.55 0.55 0.68
N ILE A 68 13.57 -0.78 0.56
CA ILE A 68 13.86 -1.68 1.67
C ILE A 68 15.29 -1.46 2.17
N VAL A 69 16.26 -1.39 1.26
CA VAL A 69 17.68 -1.12 1.60
C VAL A 69 17.81 0.24 2.31
N GLU A 70 17.12 1.26 1.82
CA GLU A 70 17.13 2.59 2.42
C GLU A 70 16.49 2.60 3.83
N ALA A 71 15.40 1.84 4.03
CA ALA A 71 14.80 1.64 5.34
C ALA A 71 15.80 1.04 6.34
N PHE A 72 16.53 0.00 5.92
CA PHE A 72 17.59 -0.61 6.74
C PHE A 72 18.76 0.33 7.02
N LYS A 73 19.16 1.18 6.06
CA LYS A 73 20.20 2.20 6.28
C LYS A 73 19.77 3.21 7.35
N ILE A 74 18.51 3.67 7.31
CA ILE A 74 17.96 4.59 8.31
C ILE A 74 17.90 3.92 9.68
N PHE A 75 17.48 2.64 9.75
CA PHE A 75 17.50 1.86 10.98
C PHE A 75 18.93 1.75 11.57
N LYS A 76 19.93 1.48 10.73
CA LYS A 76 21.34 1.39 11.17
C LYS A 76 21.88 2.73 11.68
N ARG A 77 21.39 3.85 11.16
CA ARG A 77 21.74 5.22 11.61
C ARG A 77 20.95 5.66 12.85
N GLU A 78 20.00 4.86 13.31
CA GLU A 78 19.10 5.14 14.43
C GLU A 78 18.35 6.49 14.32
N ASP A 79 18.17 7.02 13.10
CA ASP A 79 17.44 8.27 12.83
C ASP A 79 15.92 8.00 12.85
N SER A 80 15.37 8.02 14.05
CA SER A 80 13.93 7.81 14.30
C SER A 80 13.05 8.82 13.58
N GLU A 81 13.50 10.07 13.47
CA GLU A 81 12.68 11.13 12.89
C GLU A 81 12.51 10.91 11.39
N GLN A 82 13.60 10.57 10.69
CA GLN A 82 13.54 10.26 9.27
C GLN A 82 12.74 8.98 9.03
N CYS A 83 12.87 7.96 9.88
CA CYS A 83 12.10 6.71 9.78
C CYS A 83 10.58 6.95 9.94
N ILE A 84 10.17 7.79 10.89
CA ILE A 84 8.75 8.12 11.10
C ILE A 84 8.19 8.89 9.91
N LYS A 85 8.90 9.92 9.42
CA LYS A 85 8.45 10.70 8.25
C LYS A 85 8.32 9.81 7.01
N ALA A 86 9.31 8.96 6.78
CA ALA A 86 9.34 7.96 5.73
C ALA A 86 8.15 6.99 5.78
N PHE A 87 7.93 6.40 6.96
CA PHE A 87 6.85 5.48 7.24
C PHE A 87 5.48 6.11 6.98
N LEU A 88 5.26 7.30 7.55
CA LEU A 88 4.00 8.04 7.41
C LEU A 88 3.72 8.41 5.95
N PHE A 89 4.74 8.87 5.21
CA PHE A 89 4.60 9.25 3.81
C PHE A 89 4.21 8.06 2.92
N PHE A 90 4.91 6.92 3.06
CA PHE A 90 4.60 5.72 2.29
C PHE A 90 3.20 5.22 2.57
N LYS A 91 2.85 5.10 3.84
CA LYS A 91 1.56 4.57 4.26
C LYS A 91 0.40 5.44 3.78
N TYR A 92 0.51 6.76 3.91
CA TYR A 92 -0.53 7.68 3.43
C TYR A 92 -0.65 7.72 1.91
N SER A 93 0.47 7.63 1.21
CA SER A 93 0.43 7.73 -0.24
C SER A 93 -0.01 6.43 -0.91
N SER A 94 0.33 5.26 -0.35
CA SER A 94 -0.15 3.97 -0.84
C SER A 94 -1.58 3.65 -0.41
N LEU A 95 -2.14 4.38 0.58
CA LEU A 95 -3.45 4.09 1.15
C LEU A 95 -4.61 4.11 0.15
N PRO A 96 -4.79 5.18 -0.66
CA PRO A 96 -5.86 5.22 -1.66
C PRO A 96 -5.78 4.05 -2.64
N THR A 97 -4.55 3.70 -3.03
CA THR A 97 -4.26 2.57 -3.91
C THR A 97 -4.69 1.24 -3.27
N VAL A 98 -4.23 0.96 -2.05
CA VAL A 98 -4.52 -0.29 -1.32
C VAL A 98 -6.03 -0.44 -1.10
N LEU A 99 -6.71 0.66 -0.75
CA LEU A 99 -8.17 0.69 -0.56
C LEU A 99 -8.94 0.45 -1.85
N ILE A 100 -8.56 1.09 -2.96
CA ILE A 100 -9.20 0.89 -4.27
C ILE A 100 -9.04 -0.57 -4.71
N LEU A 101 -7.82 -1.13 -4.62
CA LEU A 101 -7.57 -2.53 -4.97
C LEU A 101 -8.34 -3.50 -4.08
N LEU A 102 -8.46 -3.20 -2.78
CA LEU A 102 -9.25 -4.02 -1.84
C LEU A 102 -10.75 -3.92 -2.14
N ALA A 103 -11.26 -2.74 -2.51
CA ALA A 103 -12.64 -2.57 -2.94
C ALA A 103 -12.93 -3.32 -4.25
N ILE A 104 -12.03 -3.25 -5.23
CA ILE A 104 -12.13 -4.03 -6.47
C ILE A 104 -12.12 -5.53 -6.16
N PHE A 105 -11.24 -5.99 -5.27
CA PHE A 105 -11.22 -7.37 -4.79
C PHE A 105 -12.58 -7.80 -4.25
N LEU A 106 -13.19 -7.01 -3.35
CA LEU A 106 -14.50 -7.29 -2.79
C LEU A 106 -15.58 -7.34 -3.87
N VAL A 107 -15.60 -6.37 -4.78
CA VAL A 107 -16.57 -6.31 -5.88
C VAL A 107 -16.41 -7.50 -6.83
N VAL A 108 -15.19 -7.87 -7.20
CA VAL A 108 -14.93 -9.01 -8.09
C VAL A 108 -15.29 -10.34 -7.41
N LEU A 109 -15.00 -10.48 -6.12
CA LEU A 109 -15.31 -11.69 -5.36
C LEU A 109 -16.82 -11.82 -5.12
N LEU A 110 -17.47 -10.81 -4.52
CA LEU A 110 -18.91 -10.82 -4.24
C LEU A 110 -19.74 -10.79 -5.53
N GLY A 111 -19.35 -9.95 -6.49
CA GLY A 111 -20.03 -9.85 -7.78
C GLY A 111 -19.86 -11.10 -8.62
N GLY A 112 -18.66 -11.69 -8.65
CA GLY A 112 -18.40 -12.92 -9.37
C GLY A 112 -19.11 -14.13 -8.77
N ILE A 113 -19.08 -14.29 -7.45
CA ILE A 113 -19.82 -15.36 -6.75
C ILE A 113 -21.33 -15.16 -6.89
N GLY A 114 -21.83 -13.94 -6.69
CA GLY A 114 -23.25 -13.60 -6.79
C GLY A 114 -23.79 -13.81 -8.20
N LEU A 115 -23.09 -13.34 -9.23
CA LEU A 115 -23.45 -13.56 -10.62
C LEU A 115 -23.48 -15.05 -10.96
N SER A 116 -22.51 -15.82 -10.47
CA SER A 116 -22.46 -17.26 -10.69
C SER A 116 -23.67 -17.96 -10.07
N PHE A 117 -24.12 -17.53 -8.89
CA PHE A 117 -25.32 -18.08 -8.24
C PHE A 117 -26.60 -17.76 -9.01
N VAL A 118 -26.74 -16.54 -9.53
CA VAL A 118 -27.88 -16.15 -10.39
C VAL A 118 -27.88 -16.96 -11.68
N LEU A 119 -26.73 -17.12 -12.33
CA LEU A 119 -26.60 -17.88 -13.58
C LEU A 119 -26.84 -19.39 -13.40
N LEU A 120 -26.67 -19.92 -12.18
CA LEU A 120 -26.97 -21.31 -11.84
C LEU A 120 -28.49 -21.58 -11.78
N VAL A 121 -29.29 -20.57 -11.46
CA VAL A 121 -30.75 -20.66 -11.37
C VAL A 121 -31.42 -20.66 -12.75
N LEU A 122 -30.77 -20.05 -13.75
CA LEU A 122 -31.28 -20.02 -15.12
C LEU A 122 -30.81 -21.25 -15.92
N PRO A 123 -31.73 -22.08 -16.46
CA PRO A 123 -31.38 -23.34 -17.13
C PRO A 123 -30.54 -23.15 -18.41
N ALA A 124 -30.63 -21.99 -19.05
CA ALA A 124 -29.87 -21.67 -20.27
C ALA A 124 -28.39 -21.30 -20.00
N THR A 125 -28.04 -20.91 -18.78
CA THR A 125 -26.69 -20.40 -18.43
C THR A 125 -25.92 -21.30 -17.47
N LEU A 126 -26.46 -22.47 -17.13
CA LEU A 126 -25.90 -23.44 -16.20
C LEU A 126 -24.46 -23.89 -16.55
N PHE A 127 -24.12 -23.97 -17.84
CA PHE A 127 -22.78 -24.33 -18.30
C PHE A 127 -21.76 -23.18 -18.17
N ILE A 128 -22.23 -21.94 -18.10
CA ILE A 128 -21.40 -20.73 -18.06
C ILE A 128 -21.14 -20.29 -16.61
N ALA A 129 -22.06 -20.61 -15.68
CA ALA A 129 -21.94 -20.26 -14.26
C ALA A 129 -20.62 -20.75 -13.59
N PRO A 130 -20.14 -21.99 -13.79
CA PRO A 130 -18.89 -22.45 -13.18
C PRO A 130 -17.65 -21.69 -13.69
N PHE A 131 -17.71 -21.20 -14.93
CA PHE A 131 -16.61 -20.43 -15.53
C PHE A 131 -16.46 -19.06 -14.88
N PHE A 132 -17.56 -18.34 -14.65
CA PHE A 132 -17.52 -17.05 -13.94
C PHE A 132 -17.10 -17.20 -12.47
N PHE A 133 -17.51 -18.30 -11.83
CA PHE A 133 -17.10 -18.61 -10.47
C PHE A 133 -15.59 -18.87 -10.38
N ALA A 134 -15.05 -19.70 -11.27
CA ALA A 134 -13.62 -19.97 -11.36
C ALA A 134 -12.83 -18.70 -11.70
N LEU A 135 -13.32 -17.88 -12.63
CA LEU A 135 -12.69 -16.62 -13.01
C LEU A 135 -12.62 -15.65 -11.82
N SER A 136 -13.70 -15.52 -11.04
CA SER A 136 -13.71 -14.70 -9.83
C SER A 136 -12.71 -15.18 -8.78
N LEU A 137 -12.64 -16.50 -8.55
CA LEU A 137 -11.67 -17.10 -7.62
C LEU A 137 -10.21 -16.96 -8.05
N VAL A 138 -9.93 -16.85 -9.35
CA VAL A 138 -8.57 -16.63 -9.87
C VAL A 138 -8.22 -15.14 -9.86
N VAL A 139 -9.13 -14.29 -10.31
CA VAL A 139 -8.87 -12.85 -10.50
C VAL A 139 -8.89 -12.10 -9.17
N ALA A 140 -9.73 -12.47 -8.21
CA ALA A 140 -9.81 -11.77 -6.93
C ALA A 140 -8.47 -11.86 -6.14
N PRO A 141 -7.85 -13.03 -5.93
CA PRO A 141 -6.54 -13.12 -5.29
C PRO A 141 -5.42 -12.33 -5.99
N LEU A 142 -5.49 -12.14 -7.32
CA LEU A 142 -4.52 -11.30 -8.04
C LEU A 142 -4.61 -9.84 -7.61
N PHE A 143 -5.83 -9.28 -7.50
CA PHE A 143 -6.02 -7.92 -6.99
C PHE A 143 -5.59 -7.78 -5.52
N LEU A 144 -5.86 -8.80 -4.70
CA LEU A 144 -5.38 -8.84 -3.32
C LEU A 144 -3.84 -8.85 -3.24
N GLY A 145 -3.19 -9.67 -4.08
CA GLY A 145 -1.73 -9.74 -4.17
C GLY A 145 -1.10 -8.42 -4.60
N MET A 146 -1.69 -7.74 -5.59
CA MET A 146 -1.25 -6.40 -6.01
C MET A 146 -1.39 -5.37 -4.88
N SER A 147 -2.45 -5.46 -4.07
CA SER A 147 -2.65 -4.59 -2.91
C SER A 147 -1.56 -4.79 -1.85
N PHE A 148 -1.20 -6.05 -1.55
CA PHE A 148 -0.08 -6.35 -0.65
C PHE A 148 1.26 -5.86 -1.20
N MET A 149 1.52 -6.05 -2.49
CA MET A 149 2.74 -5.57 -3.14
C MET A 149 2.86 -4.03 -3.08
N ALA A 150 1.76 -3.31 -3.29
CA ALA A 150 1.70 -1.86 -3.15
C ALA A 150 1.97 -1.39 -1.70
N GLY A 151 1.51 -2.15 -0.70
CA GLY A 151 1.73 -1.87 0.72
C GLY A 151 3.10 -2.31 1.26
N LEU A 152 3.84 -3.14 0.53
CA LEU A 152 5.06 -3.81 1.01
C LEU A 152 6.16 -2.81 1.43
N ALA A 153 6.35 -1.73 0.65
CA ALA A 153 7.29 -0.68 1.01
C ALA A 153 6.91 -0.04 2.36
N GLY A 154 5.63 0.28 2.58
CA GLY A 154 5.12 0.81 3.84
C GLY A 154 5.32 -0.14 5.03
N LEU A 155 5.13 -1.45 4.81
CA LEU A 155 5.39 -2.49 5.82
C LEU A 155 6.87 -2.56 6.22
N SER A 156 7.80 -2.44 5.27
CA SER A 156 9.24 -2.47 5.58
C SER A 156 9.65 -1.33 6.52
N TYR A 157 9.16 -0.11 6.28
CA TYR A 157 9.37 1.04 7.17
C TYR A 157 8.68 0.89 8.53
N ALA A 158 7.52 0.24 8.57
CA ALA A 158 6.84 -0.07 9.83
C ALA A 158 7.64 -1.03 10.71
N ILE A 159 8.18 -2.10 10.12
CA ILE A 159 9.03 -3.07 10.83
C ILE A 159 10.27 -2.36 11.39
N CYS A 160 10.91 -1.51 10.57
CA CYS A 160 12.05 -0.70 11.02
C CYS A 160 11.67 0.21 12.20
N LEU A 161 10.51 0.87 12.15
CA LEU A 161 10.02 1.74 13.22
C LEU A 161 9.72 0.95 14.51
N ILE A 162 9.10 -0.22 14.40
CA ILE A 162 8.78 -1.10 15.52
C ILE A 162 10.07 -1.61 16.19
N LEU A 163 11.06 -2.06 15.40
CA LEU A 163 12.36 -2.49 15.91
C LEU A 163 13.13 -1.35 16.60
N LEU A 164 13.07 -0.14 16.03
CA LEU A 164 13.68 1.04 16.63
C LEU A 164 12.99 1.42 17.95
N SER A 165 11.66 1.35 18.00
CA SER A 165 10.88 1.61 19.21
C SER A 165 11.18 0.58 20.30
N ARG A 166 11.43 -0.69 19.93
CA ARG A 166 11.93 -1.71 20.87
C ARG A 166 13.28 -1.31 21.47
N LYS A 167 14.24 -0.88 20.64
CA LYS A 167 15.58 -0.48 21.10
C LYS A 167 15.56 0.78 21.98
N GLN A 168 14.82 1.81 21.58
CA GLN A 168 14.88 3.13 22.23
C GLN A 168 13.85 3.35 23.34
N LYS A 169 12.69 2.66 23.29
CA LYS A 169 11.59 2.81 24.26
C LYS A 169 11.35 1.58 25.12
N GLY A 170 12.16 0.52 24.96
CA GLY A 170 12.12 -0.66 25.81
C GLY A 170 10.84 -1.52 25.67
N TRP A 171 10.27 -1.60 24.47
CA TRP A 171 9.03 -2.37 24.24
C TRP A 171 9.21 -3.87 24.50
N LYS A 172 8.18 -4.49 25.09
CA LYS A 172 8.11 -5.95 25.24
C LYS A 172 7.90 -6.61 23.87
N VAL A 173 8.47 -7.81 23.69
CA VAL A 173 8.35 -8.58 22.42
C VAL A 173 6.89 -8.85 22.05
N GLY A 174 6.01 -9.10 23.04
CA GLY A 174 4.58 -9.30 22.77
C GLY A 174 3.88 -8.08 22.15
N GLN A 175 4.19 -6.87 22.61
CA GLN A 175 3.63 -5.63 22.02
C GLN A 175 4.14 -5.41 20.60
N CYS A 176 5.42 -5.75 20.36
CA CYS A 176 6.06 -5.69 19.05
C CYS A 176 5.35 -6.59 18.02
N ILE A 177 4.97 -7.82 18.42
CA ILE A 177 4.26 -8.78 17.55
C ILE A 177 2.83 -8.32 17.28
N LEU A 178 2.12 -7.81 18.29
CA LEU A 178 0.76 -7.29 18.09
C LEU A 178 0.72 -6.14 17.09
N HIS A 179 1.62 -5.15 17.23
CA HIS A 179 1.73 -4.06 16.27
C HIS A 179 2.06 -4.57 14.87
N PHE A 180 2.93 -5.58 14.73
CA PHE A 180 3.23 -6.20 13.45
C PHE A 180 2.01 -6.89 12.79
N ILE A 181 1.20 -7.60 13.58
CA ILE A 181 -0.03 -8.24 13.09
C ILE A 181 -1.03 -7.17 12.65
N PHE A 182 -1.27 -6.15 13.46
CA PHE A 182 -2.17 -5.04 13.09
C PHE A 182 -1.67 -4.28 11.87
N GLN A 183 -0.35 -4.13 11.71
CA GLN A 183 0.25 -3.52 10.54
C GLN A 183 0.00 -4.30 9.25
N SER A 184 -0.17 -5.62 9.35
CA SER A 184 -0.37 -6.52 8.21
C SER A 184 -1.81 -6.53 7.71
N ILE A 185 -2.77 -6.05 8.51
CA ILE A 185 -4.19 -6.01 8.16
C ILE A 185 -4.50 -4.66 7.49
N PRO A 186 -4.84 -4.65 6.19
CA PRO A 186 -5.20 -3.41 5.50
C PRO A 186 -6.37 -2.70 6.20
N GLY A 187 -6.21 -1.42 6.55
CA GLY A 187 -7.21 -0.61 7.23
C GLY A 187 -6.95 -0.44 8.74
N PHE A 188 -6.73 -1.54 9.47
CA PHE A 188 -6.31 -1.47 10.88
C PHE A 188 -4.89 -0.95 11.03
N ASP A 189 -4.07 -1.21 10.02
CA ASP A 189 -2.69 -0.77 9.94
C ASP A 189 -2.57 0.76 10.10
N ILE A 190 -3.54 1.55 9.62
CA ILE A 190 -3.54 3.02 9.73
C ILE A 190 -3.71 3.46 11.18
N LEU A 191 -4.70 2.90 11.88
CA LEU A 191 -5.00 3.23 13.27
C LEU A 191 -3.83 2.87 14.16
N ASP A 192 -3.23 1.70 13.94
CA ASP A 192 -2.09 1.23 14.73
C ASP A 192 -0.83 2.08 14.48
N GLY A 193 -0.51 2.36 13.21
CA GLY A 193 0.62 3.24 12.86
C GLY A 193 0.45 4.67 13.38
N LEU A 194 -0.78 5.19 13.38
CA LEU A 194 -1.12 6.48 13.96
C LEU A 194 -0.99 6.45 15.49
N TYR A 195 -1.49 5.40 16.15
CA TYR A 195 -1.37 5.24 17.60
C TYR A 195 0.09 5.22 18.05
N ILE A 196 0.96 4.48 17.35
CA ILE A 196 2.39 4.41 17.65
C ILE A 196 3.04 5.79 17.52
N THR A 197 2.78 6.48 16.40
CA THR A 197 3.41 7.77 16.12
C THR A 197 2.92 8.89 17.04
N LEU A 198 1.63 8.90 17.37
CA LEU A 198 1.02 9.91 18.23
C LEU A 198 1.38 9.69 19.71
N ARG A 199 1.24 8.47 20.22
CA ARG A 199 1.42 8.19 21.66
C ARG A 199 2.87 8.07 22.08
N TYR A 200 3.72 7.44 21.27
CA TYR A 200 5.10 7.15 21.66
C TYR A 200 6.12 8.13 21.09
N TRP A 201 5.79 8.74 19.96
CA TRP A 201 6.69 9.66 19.26
C TRP A 201 6.20 11.11 19.26
N ASN A 202 4.98 11.38 19.75
CA ASN A 202 4.35 12.71 19.79
C ASN A 202 4.39 13.43 18.43
N ARG A 203 4.31 12.67 17.34
CA ARG A 203 4.29 13.14 15.95
C ARG A 203 3.07 12.55 15.24
N GLY A 204 2.48 13.29 14.29
CA GLY A 204 1.31 12.80 13.54
C GLY A 204 -0.04 13.42 13.93
N LYS A 205 -0.09 14.55 14.67
CA LYS A 205 -1.34 15.29 14.92
C LYS A 205 -2.11 15.63 13.65
N ILE A 206 -1.40 16.10 12.62
CA ILE A 206 -1.98 16.40 11.30
C ILE A 206 -2.51 15.10 10.64
N LEU A 207 -1.81 13.97 10.82
CA LEU A 207 -2.24 12.69 10.27
C LEU A 207 -3.48 12.14 10.96
N SER A 208 -3.63 12.33 12.27
CA SER A 208 -4.83 11.92 13.00
C SER A 208 -6.08 12.62 12.46
N ILE A 209 -5.93 13.88 12.06
CA ILE A 209 -7.00 14.67 11.45
C ILE A 209 -7.36 14.10 10.07
N ILE A 210 -6.38 13.79 9.22
CA ILE A 210 -6.65 13.22 7.89
C ILE A 210 -7.32 11.84 8.00
N THR A 211 -6.91 11.01 8.98
CA THR A 211 -7.51 9.68 9.18
C THR A 211 -8.95 9.78 9.69
N ALA A 212 -9.21 10.72 10.58
CA ALA A 212 -10.57 11.02 11.03
C ALA A 212 -11.44 11.49 9.86
N ILE A 213 -10.91 12.38 9.00
CA ILE A 213 -11.61 12.86 7.80
C ILE A 213 -11.89 11.70 6.83
N SER A 214 -10.94 10.78 6.61
CA SER A 214 -11.15 9.63 5.71
C SER A 214 -12.19 8.65 6.24
N VAL A 215 -12.20 8.39 7.55
CA VAL A 215 -13.22 7.53 8.20
C VAL A 215 -14.60 8.18 8.09
N ILE A 216 -14.69 9.49 8.32
CA ILE A 216 -15.94 10.25 8.18
C ILE A 216 -16.42 10.15 6.73
N LEU A 217 -15.58 10.48 5.73
CA LEU A 217 -15.92 10.39 4.30
C LEU A 217 -16.37 8.98 3.89
N GLY A 218 -15.69 7.93 4.38
CA GLY A 218 -16.08 6.55 4.12
C GLY A 218 -17.45 6.20 4.71
N LEU A 219 -17.73 6.64 5.94
CA LEU A 219 -19.04 6.49 6.57
C LEU A 219 -20.13 7.24 5.80
N THR A 220 -19.86 8.48 5.35
CA THR A 220 -20.81 9.25 4.56
C THR A 220 -21.08 8.58 3.21
N PHE A 221 -20.05 8.03 2.55
CA PHE A 221 -20.21 7.32 1.28
C PHE A 221 -21.02 6.02 1.44
N ILE A 222 -20.79 5.26 2.51
CA ILE A 222 -21.57 4.06 2.83
C ILE A 222 -23.03 4.41 3.14
N LEU A 223 -23.27 5.48 3.90
CA LEU A 223 -24.63 5.96 4.19
C LEU A 223 -25.33 6.48 2.93
N PHE A 224 -24.61 7.16 2.05
CA PHE A 224 -25.15 7.66 0.78
C PHE A 224 -25.48 6.53 -0.19
N MET A 225 -24.65 5.49 -0.28
CA MET A 225 -24.90 4.31 -1.12
C MET A 225 -26.03 3.40 -0.59
N ARG A 226 -26.41 3.55 0.69
CA ARG A 226 -27.50 2.79 1.33
C ARG A 226 -28.85 3.50 1.25
N SER A 227 -28.88 4.79 0.94
CA SER A 227 -30.09 5.60 0.73
C SER A 227 -30.56 5.57 -0.71
#